data_AF-A0A924WY25-F1
#
_entry.id   AF-A0A924WY25-F1
#
_cell.length_a   1.000
_cell.length_b   1.000
_cell.length_c   1.000
_cell.angle_alpha   90.00
_cell.angle_beta   90.00
_cell.angle_gamma   90.00
#
_symmetry.space_group_name_H-M   'P 1'
#
loop_
_entity.id
_entity.type
_entity.pdbx_description
1 polymer ?
#
loop_
_entity_poly.entity_id
_entity_poly.type
_entity_poly.pdbx_seq_one_letter_code
_entity_poly.pdbx_strand_id
1 'polypeptide(L)'
;AGGKDFSFPHLLPADSSRATQLLPNYPWLDEVTLEFALAGMRSLDLGSDAHTDVLAVSLSATDYIGHEYGPDSREIHDQILRLDRTLGSFIDTLYSIRDSARIVMALTADHGVAPLTGLRKGAQRVDLSSIVQKQRQRLTQKGVDSSALRFELGMLFLDRAAFSRVPGEADAVLKEFMTAARAHSGVLRADLVRKLAADTARDSFARRWLNSLPPDIPVEVVVTLKPYNVWDYGVPIAMHGSPHDYDTHVPVIFYGPPFATGRYDTFARVVDLAPTLAWVSLTQPTERLDGHVLRQALRQAISK
;
A
#
# COMPACT_ATOMS: atom_id res chain seq x y z
N ALA A 1 -26.12 -1.74 15.14
CA ALA A 1 -25.34 -2.76 14.43
C ALA A 1 -26.26 -3.92 14.11
N GLY A 2 -26.49 -4.21 12.82
CA GLY A 2 -27.26 -5.36 12.36
C GLY A 2 -26.29 -6.47 11.96
N GLY A 3 -25.61 -7.07 12.96
CA GLY A 3 -24.60 -8.10 12.72
C GLY A 3 -25.17 -9.25 11.87
N LYS A 4 -24.52 -9.52 10.75
CA LYS A 4 -24.73 -10.70 9.91
C LYS A 4 -23.45 -11.55 9.97
N ASP A 5 -23.58 -12.82 9.63
CA ASP A 5 -22.44 -13.72 9.42
C ASP A 5 -21.48 -13.81 10.64
N PHE A 6 -22.04 -14.01 11.83
CA PHE A 6 -21.30 -14.12 13.10
C PHE A 6 -20.77 -15.54 13.39
N SER A 7 -20.96 -16.48 12.47
CA SER A 7 -20.47 -17.85 12.55
C SER A 7 -19.32 -18.04 11.57
N PHE A 8 -18.21 -18.61 12.04
CA PHE A 8 -17.03 -18.92 11.23
C PHE A 8 -16.89 -20.46 11.08
N PRO A 9 -16.60 -21.00 9.89
CA PRO A 9 -16.29 -20.30 8.64
C PRO A 9 -17.52 -19.69 7.95
N HIS A 10 -17.30 -18.61 7.22
CA HIS A 10 -18.33 -17.95 6.40
C HIS A 10 -18.69 -18.81 5.19
N LEU A 11 -19.96 -18.82 4.81
CA LEU A 11 -20.45 -19.57 3.65
C LEU A 11 -20.78 -18.59 2.51
N LEU A 12 -20.34 -18.94 1.30
CA LEU A 12 -20.81 -18.24 0.12
C LEU A 12 -22.33 -18.41 -0.03
N PRO A 13 -23.05 -17.36 -0.46
CA PRO A 13 -24.45 -17.49 -0.78
C PRO A 13 -24.64 -18.48 -1.94
N ALA A 14 -25.77 -19.21 -1.94
CA ALA A 14 -26.09 -20.15 -3.01
C ALA A 14 -26.31 -19.48 -4.38
N ASP A 15 -26.63 -18.18 -4.38
CA ASP A 15 -26.72 -17.37 -5.60
C ASP A 15 -25.33 -17.12 -6.18
N SER A 16 -25.07 -17.64 -7.38
CA SER A 16 -23.76 -17.58 -8.02
C SER A 16 -23.32 -16.14 -8.31
N SER A 17 -24.23 -15.27 -8.72
CA SER A 17 -23.91 -13.86 -9.02
C SER A 17 -23.42 -13.14 -7.77
N ARG A 18 -24.09 -13.35 -6.64
CA ARG A 18 -23.69 -12.81 -5.34
C ARG A 18 -22.42 -13.47 -4.80
N ALA A 19 -22.26 -14.77 -5.02
CA ALA A 19 -21.04 -15.49 -4.62
C ALA A 19 -19.81 -14.94 -5.35
N THR A 20 -19.91 -14.68 -6.66
CA THR A 20 -18.83 -14.06 -7.44
C THR A 20 -18.46 -12.67 -6.92
N GLN A 21 -19.44 -11.86 -6.52
CA GLN A 21 -19.17 -10.52 -5.95
C GLN A 21 -18.43 -10.58 -4.61
N LEU A 22 -18.63 -11.65 -3.84
CA LEU A 22 -18.00 -11.83 -2.53
C LEU A 22 -16.68 -12.59 -2.59
N LEU A 23 -16.35 -13.22 -3.73
CA LEU A 23 -15.13 -14.00 -3.90
C LEU A 23 -13.85 -13.31 -3.39
N PRO A 24 -13.64 -11.98 -3.57
CA PRO A 24 -12.44 -11.34 -3.06
C PRO A 24 -12.26 -11.43 -1.54
N ASN A 25 -13.36 -11.59 -0.79
CA ASN A 25 -13.35 -11.69 0.68
C ASN A 25 -13.15 -13.14 1.16
N TYR A 26 -12.70 -14.05 0.29
CA TYR A 26 -12.43 -15.45 0.62
C TYR A 26 -11.01 -15.86 0.23
N PRO A 27 -10.37 -16.75 1.01
CA PRO A 27 -9.01 -17.23 0.72
C PRO A 27 -8.83 -17.86 -0.66
N TRP A 28 -9.90 -18.37 -1.27
CA TRP A 28 -9.89 -18.99 -2.59
C TRP A 28 -9.50 -18.03 -3.72
N LEU A 29 -9.62 -16.71 -3.54
CA LEU A 29 -9.15 -15.76 -4.56
C LEU A 29 -7.64 -15.93 -4.81
N ASP A 30 -6.84 -16.08 -3.76
CA ASP A 30 -5.38 -16.23 -3.90
C ASP A 30 -5.02 -17.58 -4.53
N GLU A 31 -5.77 -18.65 -4.20
CA GLU A 31 -5.63 -19.98 -4.81
C GLU A 31 -5.89 -19.93 -6.32
N VAL A 32 -7.05 -19.39 -6.73
CA VAL A 32 -7.39 -19.22 -8.15
C VAL A 32 -6.38 -18.33 -8.88
N THR A 33 -5.86 -17.30 -8.22
CA THR A 33 -4.84 -16.41 -8.79
C THR A 33 -3.54 -17.16 -9.06
N LEU A 34 -3.09 -18.01 -8.13
CA LEU A 34 -1.88 -18.82 -8.29
C LEU A 34 -2.06 -19.94 -9.32
N GLU A 35 -3.23 -20.57 -9.38
CA GLU A 35 -3.57 -21.51 -10.45
C GLU A 35 -3.55 -20.84 -11.83
N PHE A 36 -4.10 -19.64 -11.94
CA PHE A 36 -4.06 -18.85 -13.17
C PHE A 36 -2.63 -18.47 -13.55
N ALA A 37 -1.79 -18.09 -12.58
CA ALA A 37 -0.37 -17.81 -12.80
C ALA A 37 0.38 -19.04 -13.34
N LEU A 38 0.13 -20.24 -12.77
CA LEU A 38 0.70 -21.49 -13.27
C LEU A 38 0.22 -21.84 -14.68
N ALA A 39 -1.06 -21.62 -14.97
CA ALA A 39 -1.63 -21.84 -16.29
C ALA A 39 -1.00 -20.90 -17.33
N GLY A 40 -0.88 -19.61 -17.01
CA GLY A 40 -0.21 -18.60 -17.85
C GLY A 40 1.25 -18.93 -18.09
N MET A 41 1.99 -19.30 -17.04
CA MET A 41 3.39 -19.73 -17.13
C MET A 41 3.56 -20.91 -18.10
N ARG A 42 2.70 -21.93 -18.00
CA ARG A 42 2.73 -23.09 -18.92
C ARG A 42 2.37 -22.70 -20.35
N SER A 43 1.34 -21.87 -20.51
CA SER A 43 0.86 -21.45 -21.84
C SER A 43 1.84 -20.56 -22.58
N LEU A 44 2.63 -19.76 -21.86
CA LEU A 44 3.66 -18.88 -22.41
C LEU A 44 5.07 -19.51 -22.34
N ASP A 45 5.15 -20.72 -21.83
CA ASP A 45 6.38 -21.48 -21.60
C ASP A 45 7.49 -20.71 -20.86
N LEU A 46 7.11 -19.90 -19.86
CA LEU A 46 8.05 -19.06 -19.13
C LEU A 46 9.13 -19.88 -18.42
N GLY A 47 10.38 -19.42 -18.48
CA GLY A 47 11.55 -20.04 -17.84
C GLY A 47 11.99 -21.36 -18.47
N SER A 48 11.54 -21.67 -19.69
CA SER A 48 11.88 -22.90 -20.42
C SER A 48 13.22 -22.83 -21.16
N ASP A 49 13.67 -21.65 -21.55
CA ASP A 49 14.87 -21.44 -22.36
C ASP A 49 15.99 -20.75 -21.57
N ALA A 50 16.95 -20.14 -22.26
CA ALA A 50 18.10 -19.46 -21.65
C ALA A 50 17.81 -18.01 -21.21
N HIS A 51 16.70 -17.43 -21.66
CA HIS A 51 16.30 -16.08 -21.30
C HIS A 51 15.59 -16.07 -19.94
N THR A 52 15.81 -15.01 -19.16
CA THR A 52 15.13 -14.83 -17.87
C THR A 52 13.77 -14.21 -18.09
N ASP A 53 12.71 -14.94 -17.76
CA ASP A 53 11.36 -14.41 -17.69
C ASP A 53 11.04 -13.88 -16.28
N VAL A 54 10.06 -12.97 -16.21
CA VAL A 54 9.54 -12.44 -14.95
C VAL A 54 8.05 -12.73 -14.84
N LEU A 55 7.66 -13.43 -13.78
CA LEU A 55 6.27 -13.63 -13.38
C LEU A 55 5.99 -12.80 -12.12
N ALA A 56 5.11 -11.82 -12.24
CA ALA A 56 4.64 -11.02 -11.11
C ALA A 56 3.20 -11.40 -10.77
N VAL A 57 2.94 -11.74 -9.52
CA VAL A 57 1.61 -12.16 -9.03
C VAL A 57 1.27 -11.34 -7.79
N SER A 58 0.07 -10.76 -7.77
CA SER A 58 -0.48 -10.05 -6.61
C SER A 58 -1.60 -10.90 -6.00
N LEU A 59 -1.50 -11.14 -4.69
CA LEU A 59 -2.44 -11.96 -3.93
C LEU A 59 -3.28 -11.03 -3.05
N SER A 60 -4.50 -10.72 -3.51
CA SER A 60 -5.29 -9.62 -2.96
C SER A 60 -6.24 -10.04 -1.84
N ALA A 61 -6.49 -11.33 -1.62
CA ALA A 61 -7.49 -11.76 -0.62
C ALA A 61 -7.15 -11.28 0.80
N THR A 62 -5.86 -11.19 1.11
CA THR A 62 -5.37 -10.68 2.40
C THR A 62 -5.78 -9.22 2.66
N ASP A 63 -5.83 -8.38 1.62
CA ASP A 63 -6.28 -6.98 1.73
C ASP A 63 -7.80 -6.89 1.89
N TYR A 64 -8.56 -7.59 1.03
CA TYR A 64 -10.02 -7.61 1.09
C TYR A 64 -10.56 -8.13 2.43
N ILE A 65 -10.04 -9.27 2.90
CA ILE A 65 -10.40 -9.85 4.21
C ILE A 65 -9.92 -8.92 5.33
N GLY A 66 -8.74 -8.31 5.18
CA GLY A 66 -8.16 -7.39 6.14
C GLY A 66 -9.01 -6.13 6.33
N HIS A 67 -9.50 -5.53 5.25
CA HIS A 67 -10.42 -4.40 5.29
C HIS A 67 -11.70 -4.75 6.06
N GLU A 68 -12.33 -5.89 5.75
CA GLU A 68 -13.62 -6.25 6.35
C GLU A 68 -13.52 -6.61 7.83
N TYR A 69 -12.50 -7.39 8.23
CA TYR A 69 -12.43 -7.98 9.57
C TYR A 69 -11.30 -7.42 10.46
N GLY A 70 -10.32 -6.74 9.88
CA GLY A 70 -9.14 -6.25 10.57
C GLY A 70 -8.05 -7.31 10.80
N PRO A 71 -6.80 -6.88 11.09
CA PRO A 71 -5.63 -7.75 11.17
C PRO A 71 -5.65 -8.72 12.36
N ASP A 72 -6.40 -8.41 13.42
CA ASP A 72 -6.46 -9.21 14.66
C ASP A 72 -7.61 -10.24 14.63
N SER A 73 -8.25 -10.45 13.47
CA SER A 73 -9.43 -11.30 13.30
C SER A 73 -9.10 -12.78 13.12
N ARG A 74 -10.11 -13.65 13.31
CA ARG A 74 -9.97 -15.09 13.02
C ARG A 74 -9.91 -15.35 11.51
N GLU A 75 -10.54 -14.48 10.74
CA GLU A 75 -10.58 -14.48 9.28
C GLU A 75 -9.18 -14.25 8.70
N ILE A 76 -8.46 -13.23 9.17
CA ILE A 76 -7.06 -13.01 8.79
C ILE A 76 -6.17 -14.17 9.26
N HIS A 77 -6.40 -14.72 10.46
CA HIS A 77 -5.64 -15.88 10.91
C HIS A 77 -5.80 -17.09 9.97
N ASP A 78 -7.02 -17.44 9.58
CA ASP A 78 -7.29 -18.53 8.63
C ASP A 78 -6.74 -18.22 7.23
N GLN A 79 -6.89 -16.97 6.78
CA GLN A 79 -6.34 -16.50 5.50
C GLN A 79 -4.82 -16.70 5.43
N ILE A 80 -4.06 -16.31 6.45
CA ILE A 80 -2.60 -16.49 6.47
C ILE A 80 -2.20 -17.97 6.46
N LEU A 81 -2.92 -18.83 7.19
CA LEU A 81 -2.66 -20.28 7.17
C LEU A 81 -2.95 -20.93 5.82
N ARG A 82 -3.97 -20.44 5.10
CA ARG A 82 -4.29 -20.92 3.74
C ARG A 82 -3.32 -20.37 2.71
N LEU A 83 -2.95 -19.10 2.82
CA LEU A 83 -1.94 -18.48 1.98
C LEU A 83 -0.61 -19.23 2.06
N ASP A 84 -0.16 -19.59 3.27
CA ASP A 84 1.05 -20.40 3.48
C ASP A 84 0.99 -21.74 2.72
N ARG A 85 -0.10 -22.51 2.89
CA ARG A 85 -0.29 -23.79 2.19
C ARG A 85 -0.37 -23.63 0.68
N THR A 86 -1.03 -22.57 0.21
CA THR A 86 -1.23 -22.28 -1.21
C THR A 86 0.09 -21.89 -1.87
N LEU A 87 0.89 -21.05 -1.20
CA LEU A 87 2.25 -20.70 -1.63
C LEU A 87 3.15 -21.95 -1.67
N GLY A 88 3.08 -22.81 -0.65
CA GLY A 88 3.82 -24.08 -0.64
C GLY A 88 3.47 -24.94 -1.86
N SER A 89 2.18 -25.15 -2.13
CA SER A 89 1.70 -25.94 -3.28
C SER A 89 2.11 -25.31 -4.63
N PHE A 90 2.08 -23.98 -4.73
CA PHE A 90 2.53 -23.25 -5.90
C PHE A 90 4.03 -23.46 -6.15
N ILE A 91 4.86 -23.31 -5.11
CA ILE A 91 6.33 -23.49 -5.20
C ILE A 91 6.68 -24.94 -5.56
N ASP A 92 6.04 -25.93 -4.91
CA ASP A 92 6.24 -27.35 -5.23
C ASP A 92 5.88 -27.64 -6.69
N THR A 93 4.78 -27.05 -7.17
CA THR A 93 4.38 -27.20 -8.57
C THR A 93 5.39 -26.56 -9.51
N LEU A 94 5.90 -25.36 -9.21
CA LEU A 94 6.96 -24.70 -9.99
C LEU A 94 8.21 -25.60 -10.10
N TYR A 95 8.64 -26.20 -8.99
CA TYR A 95 9.81 -27.10 -8.99
C TYR A 95 9.57 -28.42 -9.70
N SER A 96 8.32 -28.85 -9.85
CA SER A 96 8.00 -30.05 -10.64
C SER A 96 8.07 -29.81 -12.15
N ILE A 97 7.95 -28.56 -12.61
CA ILE A 97 7.89 -28.21 -14.05
C ILE A 97 9.08 -27.39 -14.54
N ARG A 98 9.94 -26.91 -13.65
CA ARG A 98 11.20 -26.19 -13.95
C ARG A 98 12.29 -26.59 -12.97
N ASP A 99 13.54 -26.47 -13.40
CA ASP A 99 14.69 -26.67 -12.53
C ASP A 99 14.70 -25.61 -11.41
N SER A 100 14.58 -26.06 -10.16
CA SER A 100 14.58 -25.19 -8.98
C SER A 100 15.89 -24.42 -8.81
N ALA A 101 17.00 -24.91 -9.37
CA ALA A 101 18.28 -24.19 -9.39
C ALA A 101 18.26 -22.94 -10.30
N ARG A 102 17.21 -22.77 -11.11
CA ARG A 102 17.03 -21.62 -12.00
C ARG A 102 15.91 -20.68 -11.54
N ILE A 103 15.24 -20.98 -10.43
CA ILE A 103 14.14 -20.18 -9.90
C ILE A 103 14.64 -19.24 -8.79
N VAL A 104 14.31 -17.97 -8.96
CA VAL A 104 14.49 -16.92 -7.95
C VAL A 104 13.12 -16.35 -7.62
N MET A 105 12.83 -16.21 -6.33
CA MET A 105 11.58 -15.64 -5.84
C MET A 105 11.86 -14.46 -4.93
N ALA A 106 10.97 -13.46 -4.99
CA ALA A 106 10.87 -12.41 -4.00
C ALA A 106 9.41 -12.30 -3.55
N LEU A 107 9.20 -12.13 -2.25
CA LEU A 107 7.87 -11.93 -1.66
C LEU A 107 7.92 -10.66 -0.79
N THR A 108 6.91 -9.81 -0.96
CA THR A 108 6.71 -8.59 -0.17
C THR A 108 5.22 -8.27 -0.06
N ALA A 109 4.89 -7.17 0.60
CA ALA A 109 3.57 -6.58 0.58
C ALA A 109 3.68 -5.14 0.06
N ASP A 110 2.61 -4.65 -0.55
CA ASP A 110 2.45 -3.25 -0.95
C ASP A 110 2.29 -2.32 0.26
N HIS A 111 1.67 -2.80 1.33
CA HIS A 111 1.56 -2.10 2.61
C HIS A 111 1.27 -3.02 3.80
N GLY A 112 1.32 -2.45 5.01
CA GLY A 112 0.75 -3.03 6.22
C GLY A 112 -0.70 -2.60 6.42
N VAL A 113 -1.22 -2.67 7.65
CA VAL A 113 -2.61 -2.26 7.95
C VAL A 113 -2.79 -1.84 9.40
N ALA A 114 -3.64 -0.85 9.65
CA ALA A 114 -4.05 -0.47 10.99
C ALA A 114 -5.11 -1.44 11.55
N PRO A 115 -5.16 -1.65 12.89
CA PRO A 115 -6.28 -2.33 13.53
C PRO A 115 -7.62 -1.61 13.28
N LEU A 116 -8.73 -2.36 13.40
CA LEU A 116 -10.07 -1.78 13.35
C LEU A 116 -10.21 -0.64 14.38
N THR A 117 -10.85 0.45 13.93
CA THR A 117 -11.09 1.62 14.79
C THR A 117 -11.95 1.21 15.99
N GLY A 118 -11.56 1.65 17.19
CA GLY A 118 -12.25 1.33 18.45
C GLY A 118 -11.62 0.19 19.26
N LEU A 119 -10.76 -0.64 18.65
CA LEU A 119 -9.98 -1.65 19.38
C LEU A 119 -8.79 -1.07 20.15
N ARG A 120 -8.35 0.15 19.80
CA ARG A 120 -7.28 0.87 20.49
C ARG A 120 -7.79 2.18 21.08
N LYS A 121 -7.36 2.50 22.31
CA LYS A 121 -7.71 3.75 22.99
C LYS A 121 -7.22 4.96 22.17
N GLY A 122 -8.13 5.88 21.86
CA GLY A 122 -7.82 7.09 21.08
C GLY A 122 -7.80 6.90 19.56
N ALA A 123 -8.05 5.69 19.06
CA ALA A 123 -8.35 5.45 17.65
C ALA A 123 -9.76 5.95 17.33
N GLN A 124 -9.90 6.69 16.23
CA GLN A 124 -11.18 7.17 15.72
C GLN A 124 -11.10 7.27 14.19
N ARG A 125 -12.27 7.34 13.55
CA ARG A 125 -12.38 7.75 12.15
C ARG A 125 -12.37 9.27 12.09
N VAL A 126 -11.61 9.82 11.15
CA VAL A 126 -11.40 11.26 11.00
C VAL A 126 -12.09 11.73 9.72
N ASP A 127 -12.99 12.70 9.87
CA ASP A 127 -13.66 13.38 8.77
C ASP A 127 -13.32 14.88 8.79
N LEU A 128 -12.77 15.38 7.68
CA LEU A 128 -12.48 16.80 7.48
C LEU A 128 -13.39 17.43 6.40
N SER A 129 -14.42 16.71 5.93
CA SER A 129 -15.33 17.14 4.86
C SER A 129 -15.95 18.51 5.13
N SER A 130 -16.37 18.78 6.37
CA SER A 130 -16.94 20.07 6.78
C SER A 130 -15.93 21.22 6.67
N ILE A 131 -14.65 20.97 6.96
CA ILE A 131 -13.57 21.95 6.80
C ILE A 131 -13.37 22.25 5.31
N VAL A 132 -13.32 21.21 4.48
CA VAL A 132 -13.17 21.34 3.02
C VAL A 132 -14.36 22.07 2.40
N GLN A 133 -15.58 21.75 2.83
CA GLN A 133 -16.81 22.37 2.35
C GLN A 133 -16.85 23.86 2.68
N LYS A 134 -16.41 24.26 3.89
CA LYS A 134 -16.28 25.67 4.26
C LYS A 134 -15.32 26.42 3.34
N GLN A 135 -14.18 25.81 2.99
CA GLN A 135 -13.23 26.42 2.05
C GLN A 135 -13.80 26.51 0.64
N ARG A 136 -14.52 25.47 0.17
CA ARG A 136 -15.21 25.50 -1.13
C ARG A 136 -16.27 26.60 -1.21
N GLN A 137 -17.05 26.81 -0.15
CA GLN A 137 -18.01 27.91 -0.08
C GLN A 137 -17.32 29.28 -0.17
N ARG A 138 -16.17 29.43 0.52
CA ARG A 138 -15.34 30.63 0.44
C ARG A 138 -14.84 30.87 -1.00
N LEU A 139 -14.41 29.83 -1.72
CA LEU A 139 -14.02 29.94 -3.13
C LEU A 139 -15.17 30.48 -3.99
N THR A 140 -16.37 29.91 -3.84
CA THR A 140 -17.55 30.36 -4.58
C THR A 140 -17.89 31.82 -4.30
N GLN A 141 -17.80 32.28 -3.04
CA GLN A 141 -18.02 33.69 -2.68
C GLN A 141 -17.00 34.65 -3.30
N LYS A 142 -15.80 34.16 -3.62
CA LYS A 142 -14.73 34.92 -4.28
C LYS A 142 -14.74 34.79 -5.80
N GLY A 143 -15.72 34.07 -6.37
CA GLY A 143 -15.79 33.83 -7.81
C GLY A 143 -14.76 32.83 -8.33
N VAL A 144 -14.20 31.98 -7.46
CA VAL A 144 -13.31 30.86 -7.82
C VAL A 144 -14.15 29.58 -7.90
N ASP A 145 -13.88 28.74 -8.89
CA ASP A 145 -14.53 27.43 -8.98
C ASP A 145 -14.18 26.58 -7.74
N SER A 146 -15.21 26.08 -7.05
CA SER A 146 -15.04 25.21 -5.88
C SER A 146 -14.35 23.88 -6.21
N SER A 147 -14.38 23.44 -7.48
CA SER A 147 -13.67 22.24 -7.94
C SER A 147 -12.14 22.40 -7.88
N ALA A 148 -11.64 23.64 -7.83
CA ALA A 148 -10.23 23.96 -7.68
C ALA A 148 -9.63 23.50 -6.33
N LEU A 149 -10.46 22.99 -5.41
CA LEU A 149 -10.04 22.41 -4.14
C LEU A 149 -10.64 21.02 -3.97
N ARG A 150 -9.78 20.00 -3.83
CA ARG A 150 -10.17 18.62 -3.51
C ARG A 150 -9.35 18.10 -2.34
N PHE A 151 -9.97 17.31 -1.48
CA PHE A 151 -9.29 16.64 -0.39
C PHE A 151 -9.58 15.15 -0.46
N GLU A 152 -8.53 14.33 -0.51
CA GLU A 152 -8.64 12.89 -0.62
C GLU A 152 -7.39 12.21 -0.08
N LEU A 153 -7.54 11.09 0.62
CA LEU A 153 -6.41 10.32 1.18
C LEU A 153 -5.40 11.18 1.98
N GLY A 154 -5.89 12.17 2.72
CA GLY A 154 -5.04 13.08 3.48
C GLY A 154 -4.34 14.16 2.65
N MET A 155 -4.57 14.23 1.34
CA MET A 155 -3.96 15.21 0.44
C MET A 155 -4.96 16.28 0.04
N LEU A 156 -4.57 17.54 0.18
CA LEU A 156 -5.32 18.70 -0.33
C LEU A 156 -4.74 19.12 -1.67
N PHE A 157 -5.50 18.83 -2.72
CA PHE A 157 -5.25 19.26 -4.08
C PHE A 157 -5.78 20.69 -4.27
N LEU A 158 -4.97 21.55 -4.88
CA LEU A 158 -5.35 22.92 -5.17
C LEU A 158 -4.85 23.35 -6.55
N ASP A 159 -5.77 23.72 -7.44
CA ASP A 159 -5.43 24.34 -8.72
C ASP A 159 -5.16 25.83 -8.52
N ARG A 160 -3.87 26.21 -8.50
CA ARG A 160 -3.47 27.61 -8.32
C ARG A 160 -3.89 28.51 -9.48
N ALA A 161 -4.09 28.00 -10.70
CA ALA A 161 -4.46 28.82 -11.85
C ALA A 161 -5.86 29.44 -11.67
N ALA A 162 -6.76 28.72 -11.00
CA ALA A 162 -8.10 29.19 -10.66
C ALA A 162 -8.11 30.45 -9.77
N PHE A 163 -7.00 30.76 -9.07
CA PHE A 163 -6.88 31.90 -8.15
C PHE A 163 -6.26 33.14 -8.79
N SER A 164 -5.97 33.14 -10.10
CA SER A 164 -5.29 34.24 -10.81
C SER A 164 -5.95 35.62 -10.64
N ARG A 165 -7.26 35.67 -10.39
CA ARG A 165 -8.05 36.90 -10.19
C ARG A 165 -8.21 37.33 -8.73
N VAL A 166 -7.75 36.50 -7.77
CA VAL A 166 -7.85 36.75 -6.33
C VAL A 166 -6.51 36.48 -5.63
N PRO A 167 -5.49 37.36 -5.84
CA PRO A 167 -4.16 37.16 -5.28
C PRO A 167 -4.17 36.96 -3.76
N GLY A 168 -3.38 35.99 -3.28
CA GLY A 168 -3.27 35.64 -1.86
C GLY A 168 -4.36 34.71 -1.32
N GLU A 169 -5.46 34.52 -2.07
CA GLU A 169 -6.59 33.71 -1.61
C GLU A 169 -6.24 32.21 -1.51
N ALA A 170 -5.42 31.69 -2.43
CA ALA A 170 -4.92 30.32 -2.36
C ALA A 170 -4.18 30.06 -1.05
N ASP A 171 -3.22 30.92 -0.69
CA ASP A 171 -2.43 30.75 0.53
C ASP A 171 -3.27 30.97 1.81
N ALA A 172 -4.30 31.83 1.75
CA ALA A 172 -5.25 32.00 2.83
C ALA A 172 -6.08 30.72 3.07
N VAL A 173 -6.58 30.09 1.99
CA VAL A 173 -7.30 28.80 2.04
C VAL A 173 -6.41 27.70 2.64
N LEU A 174 -5.17 27.57 2.16
CA LEU A 174 -4.22 26.59 2.70
C LEU A 174 -3.96 26.80 4.20
N LYS A 175 -3.74 28.06 4.61
CA LYS A 175 -3.48 28.41 6.01
C LYS A 175 -4.67 28.08 6.91
N GLU A 176 -5.88 28.46 6.51
CA GLU A 176 -7.09 28.20 7.29
C GLU A 176 -7.44 26.71 7.34
N PHE A 177 -7.31 25.99 6.23
CA PHE A 177 -7.46 24.55 6.19
C PHE A 177 -6.51 23.87 7.18
N MET A 178 -5.20 24.17 7.11
CA MET A 178 -4.22 23.56 8.02
C MET A 178 -4.49 23.89 9.49
N THR A 179 -4.88 25.13 9.81
CA THR A 179 -5.24 25.52 11.18
C THR A 179 -6.43 24.72 11.69
N ALA A 180 -7.50 24.62 10.89
CA ALA A 180 -8.70 23.86 11.27
C ALA A 180 -8.42 22.35 11.36
N ALA A 181 -7.65 21.80 10.42
CA ALA A 181 -7.25 20.39 10.43
C ALA A 181 -6.44 20.06 11.69
N ARG A 182 -5.45 20.87 12.05
CA ARG A 182 -4.63 20.67 13.27
C ARG A 182 -5.44 20.78 14.58
N ALA A 183 -6.58 21.46 14.56
CA ALA A 183 -7.48 21.53 15.71
C ALA A 183 -8.32 20.25 15.88
N HIS A 184 -8.42 19.40 14.85
CA HIS A 184 -9.13 18.14 14.93
C HIS A 184 -8.36 17.15 15.82
N SER A 185 -9.06 16.50 16.75
CA SER A 185 -8.46 15.64 17.78
C SER A 185 -7.66 14.46 17.22
N GLY A 186 -8.06 13.95 16.05
CA GLY A 186 -7.41 12.83 15.35
C GLY A 186 -6.27 13.21 14.39
N VAL A 187 -6.01 14.50 14.17
CA VAL A 187 -4.93 14.94 13.28
C VAL A 187 -3.64 15.08 14.10
N LEU A 188 -2.54 14.53 13.59
CA LEU A 188 -1.21 14.67 14.17
C LEU A 188 -0.55 15.95 13.66
N ARG A 189 -0.58 16.15 12.34
CA ARG A 189 0.02 17.30 11.66
C ARG A 189 -0.64 17.52 10.29
N ALA A 190 -0.53 18.75 9.82
CA ALA A 190 -0.85 19.14 8.45
C ALA A 190 0.31 19.99 7.96
N ASP A 191 0.85 19.72 6.78
CA ASP A 191 2.10 20.31 6.30
C ASP A 191 1.96 20.76 4.86
N LEU A 192 2.61 21.87 4.53
CA LEU A 192 2.77 22.27 3.14
C LEU A 192 3.78 21.33 2.47
N VAL A 193 3.41 20.75 1.33
CA VAL A 193 4.28 19.80 0.59
C VAL A 193 5.64 20.43 0.29
N ARG A 194 5.66 21.69 -0.18
CA ARG A 194 6.88 22.45 -0.47
C ARG A 194 7.83 22.65 0.71
N LYS A 195 7.38 22.41 1.95
CA LYS A 195 8.22 22.52 3.16
C LYS A 195 8.75 21.18 3.66
N LEU A 196 8.26 20.05 3.14
CA LEU A 196 8.67 18.72 3.59
C LEU A 196 10.15 18.43 3.31
N ALA A 197 10.71 19.03 2.26
CA ALA A 197 12.10 18.79 1.86
C ALA A 197 13.13 19.37 2.85
N ALA A 198 12.70 20.15 3.83
CA ALA A 198 13.58 20.82 4.78
C ALA A 198 14.32 19.87 5.73
N ASP A 199 13.69 18.76 6.14
CA ASP A 199 14.31 17.78 7.06
C ASP A 199 13.86 16.34 6.79
N THR A 200 14.09 15.84 5.58
CA THR A 200 13.79 14.43 5.29
C THR A 200 14.75 13.47 5.99
N ALA A 201 15.86 13.92 6.56
CA ALA A 201 16.84 13.07 7.25
C ALA A 201 16.33 12.60 8.63
N ARG A 202 15.64 13.46 9.37
CA ARG A 202 15.13 13.16 10.72
C ARG A 202 13.63 12.98 10.77
N ASP A 203 12.89 13.54 9.81
CA ASP A 203 11.43 13.42 9.72
C ASP A 203 11.03 12.33 8.72
N SER A 204 10.75 11.13 9.24
CA SER A 204 10.31 10.00 8.42
C SER A 204 8.96 10.24 7.76
N PHE A 205 8.05 11.01 8.38
CA PHE A 205 6.76 11.35 7.77
C PHE A 205 6.96 12.27 6.56
N ALA A 206 7.80 13.30 6.69
CA ALA A 206 8.12 14.19 5.57
C ALA A 206 8.79 13.44 4.41
N ARG A 207 9.73 12.54 4.72
CA ARG A 207 10.36 11.67 3.71
C ARG A 207 9.36 10.77 3.01
N ARG A 208 8.47 10.11 3.76
CA ARG A 208 7.44 9.20 3.22
C ARG A 208 6.49 9.96 2.29
N TRP A 209 5.96 11.11 2.73
CA TRP A 209 5.09 11.93 1.89
C TRP A 209 5.77 12.40 0.60
N LEU A 210 7.01 12.88 0.66
CA LEU A 210 7.74 13.30 -0.54
C LEU A 210 7.97 12.15 -1.51
N ASN A 211 8.27 10.95 -1.02
CA ASN A 211 8.46 9.77 -1.87
C ASN A 211 7.14 9.23 -2.45
N SER A 212 5.98 9.65 -1.94
CA SER A 212 4.65 9.24 -2.43
C SER A 212 4.05 10.24 -3.43
N LEU A 213 4.64 11.42 -3.59
CA LEU A 213 4.08 12.50 -4.40
C LEU A 213 4.94 12.76 -5.65
N PRO A 214 4.41 12.54 -6.86
CA PRO A 214 5.04 13.03 -8.08
C PRO A 214 5.24 14.55 -8.05
N PRO A 215 6.30 15.09 -8.66
CA PRO A 215 6.60 16.53 -8.60
C PRO A 215 5.55 17.41 -9.30
N ASP A 216 4.76 16.85 -10.21
CA ASP A 216 3.74 17.51 -11.03
C ASP A 216 2.31 17.35 -10.48
N ILE A 217 2.13 16.64 -9.36
CA ILE A 217 0.83 16.50 -8.73
C ILE A 217 0.44 17.79 -7.98
N PRO A 218 -0.76 18.36 -8.16
CA PRO A 218 -1.14 19.64 -7.57
C PRO A 218 -1.56 19.51 -6.09
N VAL A 219 -0.79 18.76 -5.29
CA VAL A 219 -0.99 18.62 -3.84
C VAL A 219 -0.22 19.71 -3.10
N GLU A 220 -0.93 20.57 -2.38
CA GLU A 220 -0.34 21.68 -1.63
C GLU A 220 -0.15 21.36 -0.15
N VAL A 221 -1.04 20.53 0.42
CA VAL A 221 -1.02 20.14 1.84
C VAL A 221 -1.20 18.64 1.97
N VAL A 222 -0.41 18.03 2.86
CA VAL A 222 -0.62 16.67 3.35
C VAL A 222 -1.03 16.71 4.81
N VAL A 223 -1.92 15.81 5.21
CA VAL A 223 -2.42 15.67 6.57
C VAL A 223 -2.10 14.27 7.06
N THR A 224 -1.36 14.20 8.16
CA THR A 224 -1.04 12.94 8.85
C THR A 224 -1.91 12.82 10.08
N LEU A 225 -2.62 11.69 10.21
CA LEU A 225 -3.43 11.39 11.37
C LEU A 225 -2.57 10.90 12.55
N LYS A 226 -3.12 10.96 13.77
CA LYS A 226 -2.51 10.30 14.93
C LYS A 226 -2.49 8.78 14.73
N PRO A 227 -1.58 8.04 15.39
CA PRO A 227 -1.51 6.58 15.23
C PRO A 227 -2.87 5.90 15.39
N TYR A 228 -3.17 4.93 14.53
CA TYR A 228 -4.41 4.13 14.51
C TYR A 228 -5.69 4.92 14.23
N ASN A 229 -5.59 6.20 13.88
CA ASN A 229 -6.71 6.97 13.35
C ASN A 229 -6.73 6.76 11.83
N VAL A 230 -7.92 6.61 11.26
CA VAL A 230 -8.12 6.36 9.82
C VAL A 230 -9.07 7.41 9.25
N TRP A 231 -9.03 7.62 7.93
CA TRP A 231 -10.03 8.46 7.27
C TRP A 231 -11.42 7.81 7.34
N ASP A 232 -12.47 8.61 7.53
CA ASP A 232 -13.84 8.09 7.52
C ASP A 232 -14.34 7.92 6.08
N TYR A 233 -14.64 6.67 5.70
CA TYR A 233 -15.23 6.30 4.40
C TYR A 233 -16.72 5.93 4.54
N GLY A 234 -17.35 6.21 5.68
CA GLY A 234 -18.75 5.87 5.96
C GLY A 234 -18.99 4.40 6.30
N VAL A 235 -17.93 3.57 6.31
CA VAL A 235 -17.98 2.14 6.62
C VAL A 235 -16.97 1.76 7.72
N PRO A 236 -17.31 0.85 8.64
CA PRO A 236 -16.44 0.44 9.76
C PRO A 236 -15.43 -0.64 9.34
N ILE A 237 -14.50 -0.27 8.46
CA ILE A 237 -13.44 -1.16 7.96
C ILE A 237 -12.08 -0.82 8.58
N ALA A 238 -11.16 -1.79 8.59
CA ALA A 238 -9.75 -1.50 8.82
C ALA A 238 -9.18 -0.81 7.58
N MET A 239 -8.14 0.00 7.74
CA MET A 239 -7.56 0.76 6.64
C MET A 239 -6.05 0.85 6.79
N HIS A 240 -5.41 1.19 5.68
CA HIS A 240 -4.00 1.50 5.54
C HIS A 240 -3.83 2.86 4.83
N GLY A 241 -2.64 3.14 4.33
CA GLY A 241 -2.34 4.37 3.59
C GLY A 241 -1.85 5.54 4.46
N SER A 242 -1.57 5.31 5.75
CA SER A 242 -0.91 6.30 6.59
C SER A 242 0.62 6.16 6.51
N PRO A 243 1.38 7.24 6.76
CA PRO A 243 2.84 7.16 6.76
C PRO A 243 3.38 6.59 8.08
N HIS A 244 2.57 5.90 8.89
CA HIS A 244 3.00 5.26 10.14
C HIS A 244 3.69 3.91 9.88
N ASP A 245 4.49 3.45 10.84
CA ASP A 245 5.25 2.20 10.68
C ASP A 245 4.36 0.97 10.47
N TYR A 246 3.18 0.91 11.10
CA TYR A 246 2.26 -0.22 10.92
C TYR A 246 1.70 -0.37 9.51
N ASP A 247 1.70 0.69 8.69
CA ASP A 247 1.28 0.67 7.29
C ASP A 247 2.47 0.54 6.32
N THR A 248 3.70 0.81 6.78
CA THR A 248 4.89 0.88 5.90
C THR A 248 5.89 -0.25 6.15
N HIS A 249 5.75 -0.98 7.25
CA HIS A 249 6.62 -2.08 7.61
C HIS A 249 6.08 -3.38 7.02
N VAL A 250 6.69 -3.81 5.91
CA VAL A 250 6.32 -5.00 5.14
C VAL A 250 7.46 -6.01 5.10
N PRO A 251 7.18 -7.31 4.91
CA PRO A 251 8.24 -8.29 4.69
C PRO A 251 8.98 -8.02 3.38
N VAL A 252 10.28 -8.28 3.37
CA VAL A 252 11.09 -8.40 2.14
C VAL A 252 11.82 -9.73 2.23
N ILE A 253 11.36 -10.70 1.44
CA ILE A 253 11.86 -12.06 1.46
C ILE A 253 12.43 -12.37 0.09
N PHE A 254 13.67 -12.84 0.04
CA PHE A 254 14.27 -13.42 -1.16
C PHE A 254 14.47 -14.92 -0.95
N TYR A 255 14.24 -15.69 -1.99
CA TYR A 255 14.44 -17.13 -1.99
C TYR A 255 15.08 -17.58 -3.31
N GLY A 256 15.99 -18.53 -3.22
CA GLY A 256 16.61 -19.18 -4.37
C GLY A 256 18.14 -19.29 -4.25
N PRO A 257 18.80 -19.95 -5.20
CA PRO A 257 20.24 -20.23 -5.15
C PRO A 257 21.15 -19.02 -4.91
N PRO A 258 20.87 -17.80 -5.43
CA PRO A 258 21.71 -16.62 -5.21
C PRO A 258 21.72 -16.10 -3.77
N PHE A 259 20.72 -16.44 -2.96
CA PHE A 259 20.49 -15.81 -1.67
C PHE A 259 21.03 -16.63 -0.50
N ALA A 260 21.57 -15.95 0.50
CA ALA A 260 22.04 -16.53 1.74
C ALA A 260 20.86 -16.73 2.70
N THR A 261 20.83 -17.88 3.40
CA THR A 261 19.84 -18.10 4.46
C THR A 261 20.17 -17.21 5.64
N GLY A 262 19.22 -16.39 6.07
CA GLY A 262 19.39 -15.52 7.23
C GLY A 262 18.22 -14.60 7.46
N ARG A 263 18.21 -13.98 8.64
CA ARG A 263 17.34 -12.85 8.97
C ARG A 263 18.22 -11.63 9.18
N TYR A 264 17.86 -10.54 8.54
CA TYR A 264 18.57 -9.28 8.61
C TYR A 264 17.65 -8.24 9.23
N ASP A 265 18.10 -7.59 10.29
CA ASP A 265 17.37 -6.53 11.01
C ASP A 265 17.76 -5.12 10.54
N THR A 266 18.61 -5.03 9.53
CA THR A 266 18.97 -3.78 8.86
C THR A 266 17.79 -3.19 8.11
N PHE A 267 17.66 -1.86 8.14
CA PHE A 267 16.65 -1.15 7.37
C PHE A 267 16.77 -1.45 5.87
N ALA A 268 15.64 -1.80 5.25
CA ALA A 268 15.48 -2.02 3.82
C ALA A 268 14.19 -1.34 3.35
N ARG A 269 14.11 -1.04 2.05
CA ARG A 269 12.93 -0.46 1.40
C ARG A 269 12.45 -1.42 0.32
N VAL A 270 11.15 -1.40 0.04
CA VAL A 270 10.57 -2.23 -1.05
C VAL A 270 11.22 -1.90 -2.40
N VAL A 271 11.60 -0.63 -2.62
CA VAL A 271 12.33 -0.22 -3.84
C VAL A 271 13.70 -0.86 -4.00
N ASP A 272 14.26 -1.47 -2.94
CA ASP A 272 15.53 -2.20 -2.99
C ASP A 272 15.36 -3.62 -3.61
N LEU A 273 14.12 -4.12 -3.81
CA LEU A 273 13.86 -5.40 -4.49
C LEU A 273 14.34 -5.39 -5.94
N ALA A 274 13.91 -4.40 -6.72
CA ALA A 274 14.22 -4.31 -8.14
C ALA A 274 15.73 -4.33 -8.45
N PRO A 275 16.59 -3.48 -7.84
CA PRO A 275 18.03 -3.55 -8.09
C PRO A 275 18.66 -4.85 -7.58
N THR A 276 18.12 -5.45 -6.51
CA THR A 276 18.62 -6.74 -5.99
C THR A 276 18.31 -7.89 -6.94
N LEU A 277 17.10 -7.93 -7.50
CA LEU A 277 16.70 -8.90 -8.52
C LEU A 277 17.48 -8.72 -9.82
N ALA A 278 17.62 -7.48 -10.29
CA ALA A 278 18.43 -7.14 -11.47
C ALA A 278 19.90 -7.57 -11.29
N TRP A 279 20.45 -7.43 -10.08
CA TRP A 279 21.80 -7.89 -9.76
C TRP A 279 21.96 -9.40 -9.94
N VAL A 280 21.02 -10.20 -9.44
CA VAL A 280 21.12 -11.68 -9.52
C VAL A 280 20.72 -12.24 -10.88
N SER A 281 19.91 -11.53 -11.66
CA SER A 281 19.55 -11.89 -13.04
C SER A 281 20.53 -11.34 -14.08
N LEU A 282 21.62 -10.70 -13.66
CA LEU A 282 22.60 -10.03 -14.52
C LEU A 282 21.96 -9.02 -15.51
N THR A 283 20.84 -8.43 -15.10
CA THR A 283 20.09 -7.45 -15.89
C THR A 283 20.52 -6.05 -15.49
N GLN A 284 20.78 -5.19 -16.49
CA GLN A 284 21.11 -3.79 -16.24
C GLN A 284 19.83 -2.95 -16.23
N PRO A 285 19.54 -2.22 -15.14
CA PRO A 285 18.46 -1.24 -15.14
C PRO A 285 18.65 -0.20 -16.26
N THR A 286 17.60 0.12 -16.99
CA THR A 286 17.60 1.10 -18.09
C THR A 286 17.48 2.54 -17.59
N GLU A 287 17.11 2.72 -16.32
CA GLU A 287 16.95 4.00 -15.66
C GLU A 287 17.61 4.01 -14.28
N ARG A 288 17.69 5.20 -13.69
CA ARG A 288 18.17 5.34 -12.31
C ARG A 288 17.10 4.84 -11.36
N LEU A 289 17.48 3.91 -10.49
CA LEU A 289 16.63 3.41 -9.40
C LEU A 289 16.93 4.15 -8.09
N ASP A 290 15.91 4.38 -7.27
CA ASP A 290 16.06 4.91 -5.90
C ASP A 290 16.55 3.86 -4.90
N GLY A 291 16.30 2.59 -5.22
CA GLY A 291 16.74 1.44 -4.46
C GLY A 291 18.24 1.16 -4.60
N HIS A 292 18.77 0.35 -3.70
CA HIS A 292 20.11 -0.21 -3.82
C HIS A 292 20.09 -1.73 -3.66
N VAL A 293 21.14 -2.39 -4.17
CA VAL A 293 21.30 -3.84 -4.02
C VAL A 293 21.46 -4.18 -2.54
N LEU A 294 20.65 -5.12 -2.03
CA LEU A 294 20.75 -5.65 -0.67
C LEU A 294 21.83 -6.74 -0.62
N ARG A 295 23.10 -6.32 -0.68
CA ARG A 295 24.26 -7.23 -0.78
C ARG A 295 24.35 -8.24 0.36
N GLN A 296 23.87 -7.87 1.55
CA GLN A 296 23.86 -8.74 2.71
C GLN A 296 23.01 -10.01 2.50
N ALA A 297 21.99 -9.95 1.64
CA ALA A 297 21.13 -11.09 1.31
C ALA A 297 21.77 -12.05 0.28
N LEU A 298 22.86 -11.65 -0.38
CA LEU A 298 23.50 -12.42 -1.44
C LEU A 298 24.54 -13.39 -0.87
N ARG A 299 24.72 -14.55 -1.51
CA ARG A 299 25.87 -15.42 -1.24
C ARG A 299 27.15 -14.76 -1.76
N GLN A 300 28.24 -14.89 -1.01
CA GLN A 300 29.53 -14.26 -1.31
C GLN A 300 30.13 -14.61 -2.69
N ALA A 301 29.71 -15.72 -3.31
CA ALA A 301 30.21 -16.17 -4.60
C ALA A 301 29.67 -15.38 -5.81
N ILE A 302 28.77 -14.42 -5.61
CA ILE A 302 28.24 -13.57 -6.70
C ILE A 302 29.15 -12.35 -6.86
N SER A 303 30.36 -12.57 -7.39
CA SER A 303 31.20 -11.50 -7.94
C SER A 303 30.81 -11.26 -9.39
N LYS A 304 30.61 -9.99 -9.76
CA LYS A 304 30.48 -9.56 -11.15
C LYS A 304 31.73 -9.89 -11.95
#